data_AF-A0A965XA44-F1
#
_entry.id   AF-A0A965XA44-F1
#
_cell.length_a   1.000
_cell.length_b   1.000
_cell.length_c   1.000
_cell.angle_alpha   90.00
_cell.angle_beta   90.00
_cell.angle_gamma   90.00
#
_symmetry.space_group_name_H-M   'P 1'
#
loop_
_entity.id
_entity.type
_entity.pdbx_description
1 polymer ?
#
loop_
_entity_poly.entity_id
_entity_poly.type
_entity_poly.pdbx_seq_one_letter_code
_entity_poly.pdbx_strand_id
1 'polypeptide(L)'
;MGRERVLAMDLLRGLAVVAMIGVHTVNALLDPALRQGVLFAVVHFASGLVAPAFLLVAGFTFLLGNAAEGAVRPRLPKVLGRIGLIWLVGYLLHLPAYTLGDWRARVNALQWQEFLGVDVLHCIGAGLLVLLVLRLVVPGGRALLGAVVLAGSLAVLLARPVWQADLATRLPLWLSGYLVP
;
A
#
# COMPACT_ATOMS: atom_id res chain seq x y z
N MET A 1 -1.75 25.65 2.37
CA MET A 1 -0.80 24.93 1.48
C MET A 1 -0.56 25.81 0.26
N GLY A 2 0.68 25.95 -0.21
CA GLY A 2 0.94 26.62 -1.49
C GLY A 2 0.34 25.81 -2.64
N ARG A 3 -0.34 26.49 -3.57
CA ARG A 3 -1.06 25.88 -4.70
C ARG A 3 -0.17 24.94 -5.53
N GLU A 4 1.11 25.28 -5.65
CA GLU A 4 2.13 24.51 -6.37
C GLU A 4 2.43 23.14 -5.74
N ARG A 5 2.44 23.03 -4.40
CA ARG A 5 2.73 21.75 -3.72
C ARG A 5 1.59 20.77 -3.87
N VAL A 6 0.35 21.26 -3.84
CA VAL A 6 -0.85 20.43 -4.06
C VAL A 6 -0.87 19.95 -5.51
N LEU A 7 -0.61 20.84 -6.46
CA LEU A 7 -0.55 20.50 -7.88
C LEU A 7 0.52 19.42 -8.17
N ALA A 8 1.72 19.55 -7.60
CA ALA A 8 2.79 18.56 -7.78
C ALA A 8 2.38 17.18 -7.24
N MET A 9 1.71 17.12 -6.09
CA MET A 9 1.22 15.86 -5.51
C MET A 9 0.11 15.23 -6.35
N ASP A 10 -0.79 16.04 -6.88
CA ASP A 10 -1.89 15.56 -7.72
C ASP A 10 -1.37 15.09 -9.10
N LEU A 11 -0.39 15.78 -9.67
CA LEU A 11 0.30 15.34 -10.90
C LEU A 11 1.04 14.01 -10.69
N LEU A 12 1.74 13.85 -9.56
CA LEU A 12 2.44 12.61 -9.25
C LEU A 12 1.47 11.43 -9.09
N ARG A 13 0.31 11.66 -8.45
CA ARG A 13 -0.78 10.67 -8.40
C ARG A 13 -1.28 10.30 -9.78
N GLY A 14 -1.57 11.31 -10.60
CA GLY A 14 -2.03 11.11 -11.98
C GLY A 14 -1.03 10.29 -12.80
N LEU A 15 0.26 10.64 -12.71
CA LEU A 15 1.33 9.93 -13.39
C LEU A 15 1.43 8.47 -12.92
N ALA A 16 1.34 8.22 -11.62
CA ALA A 16 1.37 6.86 -11.07
C ALA A 16 0.19 6.02 -11.57
N VAL A 17 -1.02 6.60 -11.67
CA VAL A 17 -2.20 5.92 -12.23
C VAL A 17 -2.03 5.61 -13.71
N VAL A 18 -1.53 6.55 -14.51
CA VAL A 18 -1.28 6.30 -15.94
C VAL A 18 -0.24 5.19 -16.11
N ALA A 19 0.85 5.24 -15.34
CA ALA A 19 1.88 4.20 -15.37
C ALA A 19 1.33 2.83 -14.96
N MET A 20 0.50 2.76 -13.91
CA MET A 20 -0.17 1.54 -13.46
C MET A 20 -1.03 0.92 -14.58
N ILE A 21 -1.92 1.71 -15.18
CA ILE A 21 -2.81 1.25 -16.26
C ILE A 21 -1.97 0.79 -17.45
N GLY A 22 -0.95 1.57 -17.84
CA GLY A 22 -0.09 1.25 -18.97
C GLY A 22 0.65 -0.08 -18.79
N VAL A 23 1.24 -0.30 -17.61
CA VAL A 23 1.91 -1.54 -17.26
C VAL A 23 0.98 -2.74 -17.31
N HIS A 24 -0.21 -2.67 -16.68
CA HIS A 24 -1.15 -3.78 -16.70
C HIS A 24 -1.67 -4.06 -18.10
N THR A 25 -1.88 -3.01 -18.90
CA THR A 25 -2.28 -3.15 -20.31
C THR A 25 -1.20 -3.87 -21.13
N VAL A 26 0.07 -3.49 -20.97
CA VAL A 26 1.19 -4.17 -21.63
C VAL A 26 1.29 -5.62 -21.17
N ASN A 27 1.22 -5.89 -19.86
CA ASN A 27 1.32 -7.25 -19.33
C ASN A 27 0.17 -8.17 -19.75
N ALA A 28 -1.03 -7.61 -19.98
CA ALA A 28 -2.21 -8.36 -20.40
C ALA A 28 -2.26 -8.61 -21.92
N LEU A 29 -1.86 -7.63 -22.74
CA LEU A 29 -2.02 -7.68 -24.20
C LEU A 29 -0.75 -8.11 -24.94
N LEU A 30 0.43 -7.95 -24.34
CA LEU A 30 1.69 -8.27 -25.01
C LEU A 30 1.97 -9.77 -24.98
N ASP A 31 2.16 -10.34 -26.17
CA ASP A 31 2.55 -11.73 -26.39
C ASP A 31 3.80 -12.08 -25.56
N PRO A 32 3.79 -13.20 -24.81
CA PRO A 32 4.95 -13.69 -24.07
C PRO A 32 6.25 -13.75 -24.89
N ALA A 33 6.18 -14.04 -26.19
CA ALA A 33 7.37 -14.09 -27.06
C ALA A 33 8.09 -12.74 -27.18
N LEU A 34 7.38 -11.63 -27.01
CA LEU A 34 7.91 -10.26 -27.14
C LEU A 34 8.45 -9.69 -25.81
N ARG A 35 8.39 -10.46 -24.71
CA ARG A 35 8.80 -10.04 -23.36
C ARG A 35 10.32 -10.09 -23.11
N GLN A 36 11.12 -10.15 -24.17
CA GLN A 36 12.57 -10.38 -24.10
C GLN A 36 13.39 -9.14 -24.48
N GLY A 37 12.73 -8.08 -24.95
CA GLY A 37 13.39 -6.85 -25.39
C GLY A 37 13.69 -5.85 -24.26
N VAL A 38 14.66 -4.96 -24.51
CA VAL A 38 15.04 -3.86 -23.61
C VAL A 38 13.85 -2.96 -23.26
N LEU A 39 12.95 -2.72 -24.22
CA LEU A 39 11.72 -1.97 -24.02
C LEU A 39 10.81 -2.62 -22.97
N PHE A 40 10.65 -3.95 -22.99
CA PHE A 40 9.89 -4.67 -21.99
C PHE A 40 10.58 -4.61 -20.61
N ALA A 41 11.91 -4.70 -20.56
CA ALA A 41 12.66 -4.57 -19.31
C ALA A 41 12.46 -3.19 -18.65
N VAL A 42 12.44 -2.10 -19.43
CA VAL A 42 12.15 -0.74 -18.93
C VAL A 42 10.72 -0.63 -18.40
N VAL A 43 9.74 -1.16 -19.14
CA VAL A 43 8.33 -1.16 -18.69
C VAL A 43 8.17 -2.00 -17.42
N HIS A 44 8.79 -3.17 -17.36
CA HIS A 44 8.76 -4.04 -16.19
C HIS A 44 9.43 -3.37 -14.98
N PHE A 45 10.56 -2.69 -15.17
CA PHE A 45 11.19 -1.91 -14.12
C PHE A 45 10.28 -0.78 -13.63
N ALA A 46 9.67 -0.02 -14.55
CA ALA A 46 8.72 1.03 -14.20
C ALA A 46 7.51 0.47 -13.42
N SER A 47 7.06 -0.75 -13.75
CA SER A 47 6.00 -1.47 -13.02
C SER A 47 6.33 -1.63 -11.54
N GLY A 48 7.58 -1.98 -11.22
CA GLY A 48 8.04 -2.14 -9.84
C GLY A 48 8.06 -0.84 -9.05
N LEU A 49 8.11 0.32 -9.71
CA LEU A 49 8.12 1.63 -9.07
C LEU A 49 6.73 2.21 -8.79
N VAL A 50 5.69 1.71 -9.46
CA VAL A 50 4.31 2.20 -9.32
C VAL A 50 3.82 2.07 -7.88
N ALA A 51 3.99 0.88 -7.29
CA ALA A 51 3.58 0.58 -5.92
C ALA A 51 4.26 1.48 -4.86
N PRO A 52 5.62 1.59 -4.84
CA PRO A 52 6.33 2.53 -3.98
C PRO A 52 5.89 3.99 -4.18
N ALA A 53 5.63 4.41 -5.43
CA ALA A 53 5.22 5.78 -5.71
C ALA A 53 3.87 6.12 -5.05
N PHE A 54 2.87 5.24 -5.16
CA PHE A 54 1.58 5.42 -4.49
C PHE A 54 1.74 5.48 -2.96
N LEU A 55 2.57 4.61 -2.39
CA LEU A 55 2.81 4.56 -0.95
C LEU A 55 3.45 5.86 -0.44
N LEU A 56 4.49 6.34 -1.13
CA LEU A 56 5.19 7.57 -0.79
C LEU A 56 4.28 8.79 -0.90
N VAL A 57 3.49 8.86 -1.97
CA VAL A 57 2.51 9.91 -2.19
C VAL A 57 1.43 9.93 -1.12
N ALA A 58 0.89 8.77 -0.75
CA ALA A 58 -0.12 8.64 0.30
C ALA A 58 0.44 9.11 1.65
N GLY A 59 1.63 8.64 2.03
CA GLY A 59 2.29 9.05 3.27
C GLY A 59 2.63 10.54 3.30
N PHE A 60 3.17 11.09 2.22
CA PHE A 60 3.55 12.50 2.15
C PHE A 60 2.33 13.43 2.21
N THR A 61 1.27 13.11 1.47
CA THR A 61 0.01 13.87 1.56
C THR A 61 -0.64 13.80 2.93
N PHE A 62 -0.54 12.65 3.62
CA PHE A 62 -0.99 12.51 5.00
C PHE A 62 -0.20 13.41 5.96
N LEU A 63 1.13 13.39 5.90
CA LEU A 63 2.00 14.19 6.76
C LEU A 63 1.79 15.69 6.54
N LEU A 64 1.68 16.13 5.28
CA LEU A 64 1.43 17.54 4.96
C LEU A 64 0.03 17.99 5.37
N GLY A 65 -1.00 17.19 5.09
CA GLY A 65 -2.40 17.52 5.40
C GLY A 65 -2.67 17.58 6.91
N ASN A 66 -1.83 16.92 7.70
CA ASN A 66 -1.92 16.86 9.15
C ASN A 66 -0.77 17.56 9.85
N ALA A 67 0.02 18.39 9.17
CA ALA A 67 1.27 18.95 9.71
C ALA A 67 1.08 19.78 11.00
N ALA A 68 -0.05 20.47 11.15
CA ALA A 68 -0.35 21.31 12.31
C ALA A 68 -0.61 20.49 13.58
N GLU A 69 0.02 20.87 14.69
CA GLU A 69 -0.15 20.21 15.99
C GLU A 69 -1.63 20.16 16.39
N GLY A 70 -2.07 19.02 16.91
CA GLY A 70 -3.48 18.82 17.30
C GLY A 70 -4.51 18.68 16.17
N ALA A 71 -4.15 18.92 14.89
CA ALA A 71 -5.10 18.89 13.77
C ALA A 71 -5.74 17.52 13.50
N VAL A 72 -5.09 16.44 13.95
CA VAL A 72 -5.55 15.06 13.71
C VAL A 72 -6.65 14.63 14.66
N ARG A 73 -6.58 15.00 15.95
CA ARG A 73 -7.53 14.56 16.98
C ARG A 73 -9.01 14.83 16.61
N PRO A 74 -9.41 16.03 16.15
CA PRO A 74 -10.79 16.28 15.74
C PRO A 74 -11.17 15.62 14.42
N ARG A 75 -10.20 15.21 13.60
CA ARG A 75 -10.40 14.57 12.29
C ARG A 75 -10.20 13.05 12.33
N LEU A 76 -9.85 12.50 13.49
CA LEU A 76 -9.54 11.10 13.70
C LEU A 76 -10.59 10.13 13.12
N PRO A 77 -11.90 10.30 13.37
CA PRO A 77 -12.89 9.39 12.79
C PRO A 77 -12.96 9.47 11.27
N LYS A 78 -12.75 10.67 10.68
CA LYS A 78 -12.73 10.84 9.22
C LYS A 78 -11.49 10.19 8.59
N VAL A 79 -10.34 10.31 9.25
CA VAL A 79 -9.09 9.71 8.80
C VAL A 79 -9.17 8.18 8.90
N LEU A 80 -9.61 7.65 10.04
CA LEU A 80 -9.83 6.21 10.24
C LEU A 80 -10.85 5.65 9.25
N GLY A 81 -11.97 6.35 9.02
CA GLY A 81 -12.95 5.95 8.03
C GLY A 81 -12.38 5.86 6.61
N ARG A 82 -11.47 6.76 6.24
CA ARG A 82 -10.76 6.70 4.94
C ARG A 82 -9.78 5.54 4.88
N ILE A 83 -9.00 5.29 5.93
CA ILE A 83 -8.09 4.14 5.99
C ILE A 83 -8.87 2.83 5.93
N GLY A 84 -9.98 2.74 6.67
CA GLY A 84 -10.89 1.60 6.64
C GLY A 84 -11.52 1.40 5.26
N LEU A 85 -11.89 2.48 4.56
CA LEU A 85 -12.39 2.39 3.18
C LEU A 85 -11.33 1.83 2.23
N ILE A 86 -10.06 2.23 2.37
CA ILE A 86 -8.96 1.72 1.54
C ILE A 86 -8.81 0.20 1.75
N TRP A 87 -8.84 -0.29 2.99
CA TRP A 87 -8.84 -1.72 3.27
C TRP A 87 -10.09 -2.43 2.76
N LEU A 88 -11.26 -1.84 2.96
CA LEU A 88 -12.52 -2.41 2.49
C LEU A 88 -12.49 -2.62 0.98
N VAL A 89 -12.06 -1.61 0.22
CA VAL A 89 -11.90 -1.72 -1.23
C VAL A 89 -10.85 -2.78 -1.59
N GLY A 90 -9.77 -2.87 -0.83
CA GLY A 90 -8.72 -3.88 -1.03
C GLY A 90 -9.29 -5.30 -0.94
N TYR A 91 -10.01 -5.61 0.13
CA TYR A 91 -10.65 -6.91 0.30
C TYR A 91 -11.79 -7.15 -0.71
N LEU A 92 -12.53 -6.10 -1.09
CA LEU A 92 -13.61 -6.23 -2.07
C LEU A 92 -13.09 -6.61 -3.45
N LEU A 93 -11.90 -6.14 -3.83
CA LEU A 93 -11.25 -6.49 -5.10
C LEU A 93 -10.74 -7.95 -5.13
N HIS A 94 -10.44 -8.55 -3.98
CA HIS A 94 -10.00 -9.95 -3.88
C HIS A 94 -11.16 -10.95 -3.76
N LEU A 95 -12.42 -10.51 -3.89
CA LEU A 95 -13.55 -11.42 -3.79
C LEU A 95 -13.50 -12.48 -4.91
N PRO A 96 -13.31 -13.78 -4.58
CA PRO A 96 -13.10 -14.82 -5.59
C PRO A 96 -14.40 -15.25 -6.29
N ALA A 97 -15.57 -14.69 -5.94
CA ALA A 97 -16.85 -15.07 -6.52
C ALA A 97 -17.81 -13.89 -6.65
N TYR A 98 -18.45 -13.78 -7.82
CA TYR A 98 -19.50 -12.80 -8.12
C TYR A 98 -20.84 -13.08 -7.43
N THR A 99 -20.95 -14.15 -6.62
CA THR A 99 -22.22 -14.61 -6.06
C THR A 99 -22.05 -15.04 -4.60
N LEU A 100 -22.74 -14.34 -3.68
CA LEU A 100 -22.73 -14.60 -2.23
C LEU A 100 -23.25 -16.00 -1.85
N GLY A 101 -23.98 -16.68 -2.76
CA GLY A 101 -24.58 -18.00 -2.54
C GLY A 101 -23.58 -19.17 -2.59
N ASP A 102 -22.55 -19.11 -3.44
CA ASP A 102 -21.54 -20.17 -3.58
C ASP A 102 -20.40 -20.07 -2.55
N TRP A 103 -20.27 -18.89 -1.91
CA TRP A 103 -19.23 -18.59 -0.93
C TRP A 103 -19.35 -19.39 0.38
N ARG A 104 -20.50 -19.99 0.68
CA ARG A 104 -20.66 -20.78 1.92
C ARG A 104 -20.43 -22.28 1.72
N ALA A 105 -20.46 -22.76 0.48
CA ALA A 105 -20.48 -24.19 0.15
C ALA A 105 -19.17 -24.71 -0.47
N ARG A 106 -18.28 -23.84 -1.00
CA ARG A 106 -17.10 -24.26 -1.77
C ARG A 106 -15.80 -23.50 -1.43
N VAL A 107 -15.64 -22.93 -0.24
CA VAL A 107 -14.38 -22.22 0.07
C VAL A 107 -13.29 -23.22 0.42
N ASN A 108 -12.45 -23.54 -0.57
CA ASN A 108 -11.21 -24.27 -0.37
C ASN A 108 -10.17 -23.39 0.33
N ALA A 109 -9.20 -24.00 1.02
CA ALA A 109 -8.11 -23.30 1.69
C ALA A 109 -7.33 -22.34 0.75
N LEU A 110 -7.26 -22.67 -0.54
CA LEU A 110 -6.63 -21.84 -1.59
C LEU A 110 -7.40 -20.53 -1.86
N GLN A 111 -8.73 -20.55 -1.85
CA GLN A 111 -9.56 -19.35 -2.04
C GLN A 111 -9.53 -18.44 -0.81
N TRP A 112 -9.33 -19.02 0.38
CA TRP A 112 -9.04 -18.25 1.60
C TRP A 112 -7.68 -17.56 1.52
N GLN A 113 -6.67 -18.17 0.90
CA GLN A 113 -5.36 -17.55 0.70
C GLN A 113 -5.40 -16.42 -0.32
N GLU A 114 -6.12 -16.58 -1.42
CA GLU A 114 -6.33 -15.51 -2.41
C GLU A 114 -7.11 -14.33 -1.83
N PHE A 115 -8.17 -14.60 -1.05
CA PHE A 115 -8.97 -13.55 -0.41
C PHE A 115 -8.18 -12.77 0.67
N LEU A 116 -7.27 -13.45 1.38
CA LEU A 116 -6.38 -12.84 2.37
C LEU A 116 -5.08 -12.29 1.76
N GLY A 117 -4.98 -12.27 0.43
CA GLY A 117 -3.88 -11.67 -0.30
C GLY A 117 -3.71 -10.19 0.05
N VAL A 118 -2.46 -9.79 0.32
CA VAL A 118 -2.12 -8.41 0.68
C VAL A 118 -1.61 -7.67 -0.54
N ASP A 119 -2.52 -6.97 -1.23
CA ASP A 119 -2.14 -6.02 -2.28
C ASP A 119 -1.57 -4.69 -1.77
N VAL A 120 -1.07 -3.89 -2.72
CA VAL A 120 -0.68 -2.48 -2.56
C VAL A 120 -1.68 -1.66 -1.73
N LEU A 121 -2.99 -1.87 -1.90
CA LEU A 121 -4.01 -1.10 -1.19
C LEU A 121 -3.98 -1.39 0.32
N HIS A 122 -3.73 -2.65 0.69
CA HIS A 122 -3.56 -3.09 2.07
C HIS A 122 -2.30 -2.51 2.71
N CYS A 123 -1.20 -2.43 1.95
CA CYS A 123 0.04 -1.78 2.35
C CYS A 123 -0.14 -0.27 2.55
N ILE A 124 -0.88 0.41 1.66
CA ILE A 124 -1.22 1.84 1.82
C ILE A 124 -2.04 2.06 3.09
N GLY A 125 -3.08 1.24 3.33
CA GLY A 125 -3.90 1.33 4.53
C GLY A 125 -3.08 1.14 5.82
N ALA A 126 -2.24 0.09 5.86
CA ALA A 126 -1.37 -0.20 7.00
C ALA A 126 -0.34 0.92 7.23
N GLY A 127 0.31 1.41 6.17
CA GLY A 127 1.27 2.51 6.26
C GLY A 127 0.63 3.80 6.79
N LEU A 128 -0.57 4.14 6.31
CA LEU A 128 -1.32 5.30 6.81
C LEU A 128 -1.75 5.14 8.26
N LEU A 129 -2.10 3.92 8.70
CA LEU A 129 -2.41 3.62 10.08
C LEU A 129 -1.18 3.82 10.99
N VAL A 130 -0.02 3.33 10.57
CA VAL A 130 1.25 3.54 11.30
C VAL A 130 1.56 5.04 11.42
N LEU A 131 1.45 5.79 10.31
CA LEU A 131 1.64 7.24 10.33
C LEU A 131 0.64 7.95 11.24
N LEU A 132 -0.61 7.49 11.28
CA LEU A 132 -1.64 8.03 12.17
C LEU A 132 -1.29 7.81 13.63
N VAL A 133 -0.90 6.58 14.02
CA VAL A 133 -0.47 6.26 15.38
C VAL A 133 0.74 7.10 15.76
N LEU A 134 1.75 7.16 14.90
CA LEU A 134 2.97 7.94 15.14
C LEU A 134 2.67 9.43 15.32
N ARG A 135 1.72 9.96 14.54
CA ARG A 135 1.26 11.34 14.65
C ARG A 135 0.47 11.63 15.94
N LEU A 136 -0.21 10.64 16.51
CA LEU A 136 -0.92 10.78 17.78
C LEU A 136 0.01 10.72 18.99
N VAL A 137 1.08 9.92 18.90
CA VAL A 137 2.07 9.73 19.96
C VAL A 137 3.14 10.82 19.95
N VAL A 138 3.55 11.29 18.77
CA VAL A 138 4.64 12.26 18.61
C VAL A 138 4.08 13.65 18.28
N PRO A 139 4.08 14.59 19.23
CA PRO A 139 3.43 15.90 19.03
C PRO A 139 4.21 16.83 18.09
N GLY A 140 5.55 16.79 18.12
CA GLY A 140 6.38 17.73 17.37
C GLY A 140 6.62 17.31 15.91
N GLY A 141 6.50 18.24 14.96
CA GLY A 141 6.68 17.96 13.52
C GLY A 141 8.06 17.42 13.15
N ARG A 142 9.14 17.94 13.75
CA ARG A 142 10.52 17.43 13.56
C ARG A 142 10.72 16.04 14.18
N ALA A 143 10.19 15.84 15.39
CA ALA A 143 10.25 14.55 16.07
C ALA A 143 9.45 13.49 15.29
N LEU A 144 8.31 13.86 14.71
CA LEU A 144 7.52 12.99 13.86
C LEU A 144 8.31 12.56 12.61
N LEU A 145 8.95 13.50 11.91
CA LEU A 145 9.80 13.16 10.77
C LEU A 145 10.94 12.21 11.17
N GLY A 146 11.61 12.48 12.30
CA GLY A 146 12.63 11.59 12.84
C GLY A 146 12.10 10.19 13.16
N ALA A 147 10.91 10.11 13.77
CA ALA A 147 10.26 8.84 14.07
C ALA A 147 9.83 8.09 12.82
N VAL A 148 9.33 8.77 11.78
CA VAL A 148 8.98 8.15 10.48
C VAL A 148 10.23 7.59 9.81
N VAL A 149 11.31 8.37 9.76
CA VAL A 149 12.58 7.92 9.18
C VAL A 149 13.13 6.73 9.97
N LEU A 150 13.14 6.80 11.30
CA LEU A 150 13.59 5.69 12.15
C LEU A 150 12.75 4.43 11.93
N ALA A 151 11.42 4.55 11.92
CA ALA A 151 10.52 3.42 11.69
C ALA A 151 10.73 2.80 10.30
N GLY A 152 10.90 3.64 9.27
CA GLY A 152 11.21 3.19 7.91
C GLY A 152 12.56 2.50 7.83
N SER A 153 13.61 3.08 8.40
CA SER A 153 14.95 2.48 8.46
C SER A 153 14.93 1.14 9.19
N LEU A 154 14.24 1.06 10.34
CA LEU A 154 14.10 -0.16 11.10
C LEU A 154 13.35 -1.23 10.29
N ALA A 155 12.27 -0.86 9.58
CA ALA A 155 11.55 -1.78 8.70
C ALA A 155 12.46 -2.36 7.60
N VAL A 156 13.31 -1.54 6.97
CA VAL A 156 14.27 -2.02 5.95
C VAL A 156 15.33 -2.94 6.56
N LEU A 157 15.88 -2.60 7.73
CA LEU A 157 16.91 -3.40 8.40
C LEU A 157 16.36 -4.73 8.92
N LEU A 158 15.12 -4.74 9.41
CA LEU A 158 14.46 -5.94 9.93
C LEU A 158 13.85 -6.82 8.83
N ALA A 159 13.63 -6.31 7.61
CA ALA A 159 13.04 -7.09 6.52
C ALA A 159 13.80 -8.40 6.26
N ARG A 160 15.13 -8.33 6.11
CA ARG A 160 15.97 -9.51 5.84
C ARG A 160 15.92 -10.59 6.94
N PRO A 161 16.15 -10.28 8.23
CA PRO A 161 16.06 -11.30 9.28
C PRO A 161 14.63 -11.83 9.47
N VAL A 162 13.61 -10.99 9.28
CA VAL A 162 12.20 -11.43 9.38
C VAL A 162 11.86 -12.45 8.28
N TRP A 163 12.33 -12.23 7.05
CA TRP A 163 12.18 -13.20 5.97
C TRP A 163 12.90 -14.52 6.23
N GLN A 164 14.09 -14.46 6.83
CA GLN A 164 14.88 -15.66 7.13
C GLN A 164 14.35 -16.48 8.32
N ALA A 165 13.67 -15.83 9.26
CA ALA A 165 13.11 -16.49 10.44
C ALA A 165 11.79 -17.23 10.17
N ASP A 166 11.31 -17.22 8.92
CA ASP A 166 10.13 -17.94 8.42
C ASP A 166 8.86 -17.70 9.27
N LEU A 167 8.78 -16.49 9.87
CA LEU A 167 7.69 -16.07 10.76
C LEU A 167 6.32 -16.14 10.07
N ALA A 168 6.31 -16.08 8.74
CA ALA A 168 5.11 -16.22 7.91
C ALA A 168 4.37 -17.55 8.14
N THR A 169 5.09 -18.64 8.44
CA THR A 169 4.47 -19.96 8.71
C THR A 169 3.89 -20.09 10.11
N ARG A 170 4.30 -19.21 11.05
CA ARG A 170 3.84 -19.23 12.44
C ARG A 170 2.78 -18.18 12.75
N LEU A 171 2.60 -17.21 11.85
CA LEU A 171 1.61 -16.15 11.99
C LEU A 171 0.29 -16.55 11.31
N PRO A 172 -0.85 -16.04 11.80
CA PRO A 172 -2.13 -16.28 11.15
C PRO A 172 -2.15 -15.66 9.74
N LEU A 173 -2.91 -16.28 8.84
CA LEU A 173 -2.94 -15.99 7.38
C LEU A 173 -3.12 -14.51 7.01
N TRP A 174 -3.85 -13.75 7.83
CA TRP A 174 -4.08 -12.31 7.60
C TRP A 174 -2.85 -11.42 7.88
N LEU A 175 -1.87 -11.92 8.64
CA LEU A 175 -0.64 -11.22 8.99
C LEU A 175 0.54 -11.71 8.14
N SER A 176 0.53 -12.97 7.73
CA SER A 176 1.59 -13.57 6.93
C SER A 176 1.77 -12.84 5.58
N GLY A 177 0.67 -12.40 4.96
CA GLY A 177 0.71 -11.68 3.67
C GLY A 177 1.46 -10.34 3.69
N TYR A 178 1.65 -9.72 4.86
CA TYR A 178 2.44 -8.48 4.99
C TYR A 178 3.95 -8.72 5.12
N LEU A 179 4.34 -9.95 5.46
CA LEU A 179 5.72 -10.30 5.78
C LEU A 179 6.39 -11.12 4.68
N VAL A 180 5.62 -11.72 3.78
CA VAL A 180 6.13 -12.51 2.65
C VAL A 180 6.17 -11.62 1.40
N PRO A 181 7.28 -11.60 0.64
CA PRO A 181 7.39 -10.88 -0.63
C PRO A 181 6.59 -11.53 -1.77
#